data_AF-A0A538JW42-F1
#
_entry.id   AF-A0A538JW42-F1
#
_cell.length_a   1.000
_cell.length_b   1.000
_cell.length_c   1.000
_cell.angle_alpha   90.00
_cell.angle_beta   90.00
_cell.angle_gamma   90.00
#
_symmetry.space_group_name_H-M   'P 1'
#
loop_
_entity.id
_entity.type
_entity.pdbx_description
1 polymer ?
#
loop_
_entity_poly.entity_id
_entity_poly.type
_entity_poly.pdbx_seq_one_letter_code
_entity_poly.pdbx_strand_id
1 'polypeptide(L)'
;MASPRIADAHGAAYTVRGQYAVTVSATGSCWLRVRQGERGPVLYEGTLQHGDTRRFESGAPLWIRLGNAGAAAVELNGARVELPTASSTPFNVSFTLG
;
A
#
# COMPACT_ATOMS: atom_id res chain seq x y z
N MET A 1 2.27 13.23 8.19
CA MET A 1 2.65 11.93 7.59
C MET A 1 1.91 10.86 8.37
N ALA A 2 1.38 9.82 7.72
CA ALA A 2 0.79 8.70 8.44
C ALA A 2 1.92 7.77 8.86
N SER A 3 2.10 7.56 10.16
CA SER A 3 3.15 6.69 10.69
C SER A 3 2.62 5.26 10.89
N PRO A 4 3.42 4.23 10.57
CA PRO A 4 3.00 2.86 10.75
C PRO A 4 2.95 2.50 12.23
N ARG A 5 2.03 1.60 12.61
CA ARG A 5 2.04 0.98 13.95
C ARG A 5 3.24 0.04 14.12
N ILE A 6 3.64 -0.62 13.03
CA ILE A 6 4.75 -1.58 12.94
C ILE A 6 5.34 -1.42 11.53
N ALA A 7 6.67 -1.29 11.44
CA ALA A 7 7.37 -1.33 10.15
C ALA A 7 8.72 -2.03 10.28
N ASP A 8 9.05 -2.84 9.28
CA ASP A 8 10.34 -3.49 9.09
C ASP A 8 10.73 -3.49 7.59
N ALA A 9 11.83 -4.15 7.24
CA ALA A 9 12.33 -4.17 5.86
C ALA A 9 11.40 -4.86 4.84
N HIS A 10 10.41 -5.64 5.29
CA HIS A 10 9.51 -6.44 4.44
C HIS A 10 8.08 -5.88 4.42
N GLY A 11 7.72 -5.06 5.42
CA GLY A 11 6.41 -4.44 5.39
C GLY A 11 6.14 -3.38 6.44
N ALA A 12 5.00 -2.74 6.28
CA ALA A 12 4.44 -1.77 7.20
C ALA A 12 2.97 -2.07 7.48
N ALA A 13 2.53 -1.77 8.69
CA ALA A 13 1.16 -1.99 9.11
C ALA A 13 0.57 -0.71 9.70
N TYR A 14 -0.66 -0.40 9.31
CA TYR A 14 -1.39 0.82 9.68
C TYR A 14 -2.74 0.44 10.27
N THR A 15 -3.18 1.20 11.27
CA THR A 15 -4.53 1.10 11.81
C THR A 15 -5.40 2.18 11.17
N VAL A 16 -6.55 1.79 10.64
CA VAL A 16 -7.52 2.66 9.99
C VAL A 16 -8.87 2.56 10.69
N ARG A 17 -9.70 3.60 10.57
CA ARG A 17 -11.04 3.65 11.17
C ARG A 17 -12.07 4.05 10.13
N GLY A 18 -13.21 3.34 10.13
CA GLY A 18 -14.30 3.61 9.19
C GLY A 18 -13.88 3.44 7.73
N GLN A 19 -14.43 4.29 6.86
CA GLN A 19 -14.03 4.37 5.46
C GLN A 19 -12.69 5.10 5.32
N TYR A 20 -11.82 4.58 4.46
CA TYR A 20 -10.53 5.17 4.15
C TYR A 20 -10.19 4.97 2.68
N ALA A 21 -9.26 5.77 2.19
CA ALA A 21 -8.75 5.69 0.83
C ALA A 21 -7.25 5.47 0.84
N VAL A 22 -6.78 4.51 0.04
CA VAL A 22 -5.37 4.29 -0.23
C VAL A 22 -5.08 4.65 -1.67
N THR A 23 -4.13 5.54 -1.89
CA THR A 23 -3.66 5.93 -3.21
C THR A 23 -2.24 5.41 -3.40
N VAL A 24 -2.01 4.70 -4.50
CA VAL A 24 -0.69 4.24 -4.94
C VAL A 24 -0.36 4.96 -6.23
N SER A 25 0.75 5.70 -6.24
CA SER A 25 1.28 6.37 -7.42
C SER A 25 2.63 5.77 -7.78
N ALA A 26 2.89 5.60 -9.08
CA ALA A 26 4.11 5.00 -9.57
C ALA A 26 5.07 6.07 -10.13
N THR A 27 6.30 6.06 -9.63
CA THR A 27 7.43 6.86 -10.15
C THR A 27 8.32 6.05 -11.10
N GLY A 28 7.92 4.82 -11.41
CA GLY A 28 8.58 3.89 -12.31
C GLY A 28 7.74 2.60 -12.42
N SER A 29 8.24 1.59 -13.14
CA SER A 29 7.51 0.32 -13.24
C SER A 29 7.43 -0.38 -11.87
N CYS A 30 6.21 -0.55 -11.37
CA CYS A 30 5.94 -1.24 -10.12
C CYS A 30 4.74 -2.17 -10.28
N TRP A 31 4.98 -3.48 -10.10
CA TRP A 31 3.88 -4.42 -9.95
C TRP A 31 3.13 -4.15 -8.63
N LEU A 32 1.81 -4.09 -8.70
CA LEU A 32 0.92 -3.79 -7.60
C LEU A 32 -0.11 -4.91 -7.49
N ARG A 33 -0.24 -5.47 -6.28
CA ARG A 33 -1.35 -6.37 -5.92
C ARG A 33 -2.06 -5.84 -4.69
N VAL A 34 -3.39 -5.81 -4.75
CA VAL A 34 -4.26 -5.39 -3.67
C VAL A 34 -5.23 -6.51 -3.34
N ARG A 35 -5.39 -6.81 -2.06
CA ARG A 35 -6.32 -7.81 -1.53
C ARG A 35 -7.17 -7.20 -0.42
N GLN A 36 -8.37 -7.74 -0.24
CA GLN A 36 -9.19 -7.44 0.94
C GLN A 36 -8.63 -8.20 2.15
N GLY A 37 -7.74 -7.56 2.91
CA GLY A 37 -6.92 -8.21 3.92
C GLY A 37 -5.92 -9.21 3.31
N GLU A 38 -5.03 -9.74 4.15
CA GLU A 38 -3.90 -10.55 3.68
C GLU A 38 -4.32 -11.90 3.06
N ARG A 39 -5.42 -12.48 3.55
CA ARG A 39 -5.94 -13.77 3.07
C ARG A 39 -7.17 -13.67 2.17
N GLY A 40 -7.74 -12.48 1.96
CA GLY A 40 -8.96 -12.33 1.18
C GLY A 40 -8.75 -12.31 -0.33
N PRO A 41 -9.82 -12.04 -1.11
CA PRO A 41 -9.77 -12.01 -2.56
C PRO A 41 -8.84 -10.89 -3.07
N VAL A 42 -8.31 -11.09 -4.28
CA VAL A 42 -7.56 -10.06 -5.00
C VAL A 42 -8.56 -9.04 -5.55
N LEU A 43 -8.40 -7.78 -5.16
CA LEU A 43 -9.20 -6.66 -5.64
C LEU A 43 -8.58 -6.03 -6.89
N TYR A 44 -7.25 -6.08 -6.98
CA TYR A 44 -6.50 -5.59 -8.12
C TYR A 44 -5.15 -6.30 -8.22
N GLU A 45 -4.71 -6.58 -9.45
CA GLU A 45 -3.35 -7.02 -9.74
C GLU A 45 -2.94 -6.47 -11.10
N GLY A 46 -1.79 -5.81 -11.17
CA GLY A 46 -1.30 -5.22 -12.41
C GLY A 46 -0.02 -4.42 -12.18
N THR A 47 0.66 -4.07 -13.28
CA THR A 47 1.88 -3.26 -13.22
C THR A 47 1.54 -1.81 -13.52
N LEU A 48 1.84 -0.93 -12.56
CA LEU A 48 1.78 0.51 -12.75
C LEU A 48 3.05 0.99 -13.44
N GLN A 49 2.89 1.87 -14.43
CA GLN A 49 3.97 2.58 -15.11
C GLN A 49 4.21 3.95 -14.48
N HIS A 50 5.32 4.60 -14.85
CA HIS A 50 5.60 5.96 -14.40
C HIS A 50 4.43 6.92 -14.69
N GLY A 51 3.95 7.60 -13.65
CA GLY A 51 2.81 8.54 -13.72
C GLY A 51 1.46 7.88 -13.46
N ASP A 52 1.37 6.55 -13.48
CA ASP A 52 0.13 5.85 -13.15
C ASP A 52 -0.23 6.05 -11.68
N THR A 53 -1.52 6.21 -11.43
CA THR A 53 -2.06 6.32 -10.08
C THR A 53 -3.30 5.44 -9.96
N ARG A 54 -3.39 4.70 -8.85
CA ARG A 54 -4.57 3.91 -8.48
C ARG A 54 -5.03 4.28 -7.08
N ARG A 55 -6.34 4.49 -6.93
CA ARG A 55 -7.00 4.78 -5.67
C ARG A 55 -7.96 3.65 -5.32
N PHE A 56 -7.94 3.25 -4.06
CA PHE A 56 -8.77 2.20 -3.49
C PHE A 56 -9.50 2.76 -2.27
N GLU A 57 -10.82 2.78 -2.30
CA GLU A 57 -11.65 3.18 -1.17
C GLU A 57 -12.21 1.92 -0.52
N SER A 58 -12.10 1.83 0.81
CA SER A 58 -12.56 0.66 1.53
C SER A 58 -12.96 0.99 2.97
N GLY A 59 -13.96 0.26 3.47
CA GLY A 59 -14.25 0.15 4.90
C GLY A 59 -13.79 -1.17 5.50
N ALA A 60 -13.14 -2.02 4.72
CA ALA A 60 -12.61 -3.32 5.14
C ALA A 60 -11.07 -3.28 5.16
N PRO A 61 -10.39 -4.22 5.83
CA PRO A 61 -8.94 -4.30 5.78
C PRO A 61 -8.43 -4.44 4.34
N LEU A 62 -7.29 -3.81 4.05
CA LEU A 62 -6.59 -3.92 2.77
C LEU A 62 -5.18 -4.43 3.00
N TRP A 63 -4.71 -5.25 2.07
CA TRP A 63 -3.32 -5.67 2.00
C TRP A 63 -2.80 -5.34 0.60
N ILE A 64 -1.68 -4.64 0.56
CA ILE A 64 -1.06 -4.15 -0.67
C ILE A 64 0.35 -4.73 -0.75
N ARG A 65 0.72 -5.25 -1.92
CA ARG A 65 2.08 -5.69 -2.22
C ARG A 65 2.64 -4.90 -3.38
N LEU A 66 3.80 -4.30 -3.14
CA LEU A 66 4.58 -3.53 -4.11
C LEU A 66 5.76 -4.39 -4.57
N GLY A 67 5.78 -4.73 -5.85
CA GLY A 67 6.88 -5.47 -6.48
C GLY A 67 8.16 -4.65 -6.56
N ASN A 68 8.05 -3.33 -6.72
CA ASN A 68 9.17 -2.39 -6.70
C ASN A 68 8.81 -1.17 -5.85
N ALA A 69 8.94 -1.29 -4.53
CA ALA A 69 8.56 -0.25 -3.58
C ALA A 69 9.32 1.08 -3.78
N GLY A 70 10.56 1.03 -4.27
CA GLY A 70 11.33 2.24 -4.61
C GLY A 70 10.77 3.03 -5.80
N ALA A 71 9.91 2.41 -6.60
CA ALA A 71 9.23 3.03 -7.75
C ALA A 71 7.75 3.33 -7.47
N ALA A 72 7.32 3.29 -6.21
CA ALA A 72 5.94 3.57 -5.81
C ALA A 72 5.88 4.44 -4.56
N ALA A 73 4.87 5.32 -4.51
CA ALA A 73 4.49 6.06 -3.33
C ALA A 73 3.08 5.65 -2.90
N VAL A 74 2.87 5.54 -1.59
CA VAL A 74 1.58 5.19 -1.00
C VAL A 74 1.08 6.36 -0.14
N GLU A 75 -0.21 6.62 -0.21
CA GLU A 75 -0.89 7.62 0.60
C GLU A 75 -2.13 7.00 1.24
N LEU A 76 -2.37 7.33 2.50
CA LEU A 76 -3.55 6.93 3.27
C LEU A 76 -4.34 8.20 3.59
N ASN A 77 -5.56 8.31 3.08
CA ASN A 77 -6.41 9.50 3.22
C ASN A 77 -5.70 10.81 2.80
N GLY A 78 -4.87 10.74 1.75
CA GLY A 78 -4.06 11.86 1.26
C GLY A 78 -2.81 12.17 2.08
N ALA A 79 -2.57 11.45 3.19
CA ALA A 79 -1.33 11.54 3.93
C ALA A 79 -0.32 10.50 3.42
N ARG A 80 0.88 10.95 3.04
CA ARG A 80 1.97 10.05 2.65
C ARG A 80 2.27 9.03 3.74
N VAL A 81 2.34 7.77 3.31
CA VAL A 81 2.74 6.58 4.07
C VAL A 81 4.25 6.46 3.96
N GLU A 82 4.92 6.28 5.09
CA GLU A 82 6.37 6.02 5.08
C GLU A 82 6.61 4.56 4.65
N LEU A 83 7.36 4.42 3.56
CA LEU A 83 7.96 3.16 3.14
C LEU A 83 9.44 3.23 3.57
N PRO A 84 9.95 2.30 4.39
CA PRO A 84 11.34 2.30 4.80
C PRO A 84 12.25 2.32 3.57
N THR A 85 13.22 3.23 3.51
CA THR A 85 14.12 3.40 2.35
C THR A 85 14.99 2.17 2.07
N ALA A 86 15.20 1.31 3.07
CA ALA A 86 15.87 0.02 2.96
C ALA A 86 14.92 -1.16 2.71
N SER A 87 13.66 -0.90 2.32
CA SER A 87 12.67 -1.95 2.10
C SER A 87 13.09 -2.91 0.99
N SER A 88 13.16 -4.20 1.32
CA SER A 88 13.31 -5.28 0.35
C SER A 88 12.11 -5.30 -0.61
N THR A 89 12.36 -5.65 -1.87
CA THR A 89 11.31 -5.89 -2.85
C THR A 89 11.01 -7.39 -2.91
N PRO A 90 9.76 -7.83 -2.76
CA PRO A 90 8.54 -7.02 -2.65
C PRO A 90 8.25 -6.52 -1.22
N PHE A 91 7.61 -5.35 -1.11
CA PHE A 91 7.21 -4.74 0.16
C PHE A 91 5.70 -4.81 0.38
N ASN A 92 5.28 -5.17 1.59
CA ASN A 92 3.86 -5.32 1.92
C ASN A 92 3.38 -4.18 2.82
N VAL A 93 2.21 -3.60 2.51
CA VAL A 93 1.53 -2.61 3.35
C VAL A 93 0.17 -3.17 3.75
N SER A 94 -0.10 -3.23 5.05
CA SER A 94 -1.39 -3.70 5.57
C SER A 94 -2.14 -2.58 6.29
N PHE A 95 -3.43 -2.47 6.02
CA PHE A 95 -4.36 -1.55 6.65
C PHE A 95 -5.41 -2.38 7.39
N THR A 96 -5.42 -2.30 8.72
CA THR A 96 -6.31 -3.07 9.58
C THR A 96 -7.23 -2.15 10.36
N LEU A 97 -8.48 -2.55 10.55
CA LEU A 97 -9.41 -1.83 11.41
C LEU A 97 -8.97 -1.93 12.87
N GLY A 98 -9.15 -0.86 13.64
CA GLY A 98 -8.94 -0.84 15.10
C GLY A 98 -9.75 0.26 15.77
#